data_AF-A0A9P5EVF1-F1
#
_entry.id   AF-A0A9P5EVF1-F1
#
_cell.length_a   1.000
_cell.length_b   1.000
_cell.length_c   1.000
_cell.angle_alpha   90.00
_cell.angle_beta   90.00
_cell.angle_gamma   90.00
#
_symmetry.space_group_name_H-M   'P 1'
#
loop_
_entity.id
_entity.type
_entity.pdbx_description
1 polymer ?
#
loop_
_entity_poly.entity_id
_entity_poly.type
_entity_poly.pdbx_seq_one_letter_code
_entity_poly.pdbx_strand_id
1 'polypeptide(L)'
;MQFSTTILAAAAASLTSPLTPPSPSIVPSSTFLTHAAVEAVESFKVSANGTFSINNAPGNGLLASHHNFSKTCTNIHGDFIDTIVWACCSNMNGAWSQNRFRLGQCLENRRGKLVARRDGRFWRTCQDCGFKDPYRATMYSCRCWPKPTAGVEHKLVDTEIDLDTFMGNDQGELACFGVKERRRNEECQP
;
A
#
# COMPACT_ATOMS: atom_id res chain seq x y z
N MET A 1 64.98 -13.50 -26.35
CA MET A 1 65.46 -12.26 -25.71
C MET A 1 64.22 -11.44 -25.40
N GLN A 2 63.61 -11.63 -24.23
CA GLN A 2 63.87 -10.97 -22.94
C GLN A 2 62.85 -9.83 -22.74
N PHE A 3 61.94 -10.05 -21.79
CA PHE A 3 60.94 -9.10 -21.32
C PHE A 3 61.61 -7.87 -20.68
N SER A 4 61.01 -6.69 -20.85
CA SER A 4 61.24 -5.58 -19.92
C SER A 4 59.99 -4.75 -19.74
N THR A 5 59.48 -4.84 -18.51
CA THR A 5 58.50 -4.01 -17.85
C THR A 5 59.08 -2.63 -17.53
N THR A 6 58.25 -1.59 -17.53
CA THR A 6 58.55 -0.38 -16.76
C THR A 6 57.26 0.18 -16.19
N ILE A 7 57.17 0.09 -14.86
CA ILE A 7 56.12 0.64 -14.01
C ILE A 7 56.57 2.04 -13.60
N LEU A 8 55.74 3.05 -13.81
CA LEU A 8 55.95 4.38 -13.24
C LEU A 8 54.98 4.56 -12.07
N ALA A 9 55.54 4.50 -10.87
CA ALA A 9 54.90 4.87 -9.63
C ALA A 9 55.02 6.40 -9.44
N ALA A 10 53.91 7.05 -9.12
CA ALA A 10 53.91 8.40 -8.55
C ALA A 10 53.22 8.33 -7.19
N ALA A 11 54.00 8.57 -6.14
CA ALA A 11 53.55 8.74 -4.77
C ALA A 11 53.44 10.24 -4.47
N ALA A 12 52.36 10.68 -3.83
CA ALA A 12 52.33 11.95 -3.11
C ALA A 12 51.26 11.94 -2.00
N ALA A 13 51.78 11.87 -0.77
CA ALA A 13 51.35 12.48 0.49
C ALA A 13 49.88 12.39 0.94
N SER A 14 49.67 11.52 1.92
CA SER A 14 48.58 11.57 2.91
C SER A 14 48.72 12.80 3.81
N LEU A 15 47.63 13.57 3.96
CA LEU A 15 47.42 14.48 5.09
C LEU A 15 46.36 13.86 5.99
N THR A 16 46.78 13.43 7.17
CA THR A 16 45.93 13.06 8.30
C THR A 16 45.50 14.30 9.05
N SER A 17 44.21 14.42 9.35
CA SER A 17 43.72 15.00 10.62
C SER A 17 42.29 14.55 10.92
N PRO A 18 41.93 14.44 12.21
CA PRO A 18 40.82 13.65 12.70
C PRO A 18 39.54 14.48 12.77
N LEU A 19 38.41 13.92 12.32
CA LEU A 19 37.09 14.48 12.62
C LEU A 19 36.29 13.43 13.39
N THR A 20 36.29 13.62 14.70
CA THR A 20 35.28 13.10 15.63
C THR A 20 33.90 13.70 15.30
N PRO A 21 32.82 13.01 15.69
CA PRO A 21 31.49 13.24 15.15
C PRO A 21 30.75 14.39 15.85
N PRO A 22 29.97 15.22 15.13
CA PRO A 22 28.96 16.04 15.78
C PRO A 22 27.70 15.22 16.06
N SER A 23 27.40 15.00 17.34
CA SER A 23 26.05 14.67 17.83
C SER A 23 25.08 15.87 17.64
N PRO A 24 23.76 15.64 17.67
CA PRO A 24 22.80 16.44 16.91
C PRO A 24 22.41 17.74 17.62
N SER A 25 22.50 18.86 16.91
CA SER A 25 21.82 20.10 17.30
C SER A 25 20.35 20.01 16.87
N ILE A 26 19.47 19.88 17.86
CA ILE A 26 18.02 20.11 17.71
C ILE A 26 17.84 21.62 17.56
N VAL A 27 17.46 22.07 16.36
CA VAL A 27 16.98 23.44 16.15
C VAL A 27 15.73 23.39 15.26
N PRO A 28 14.59 23.96 15.70
CA PRO A 28 13.36 23.96 14.94
C PRO A 28 13.41 25.11 13.93
N SER A 29 13.05 24.87 12.67
CA SER A 29 12.79 25.97 11.73
C SER A 29 11.81 25.56 10.65
N SER A 30 10.55 25.92 10.93
CA SER A 30 9.64 26.65 10.05
C SER A 30 9.66 26.33 8.55
N THR A 31 8.62 25.64 8.13
CA THR A 31 8.05 25.66 6.79
C THR A 31 7.81 27.10 6.33
N PHE A 32 8.37 27.49 5.18
CA PHE A 32 7.82 28.57 4.37
C PHE A 32 6.94 27.93 3.29
N LEU A 33 5.62 27.96 3.50
CA LEU A 33 4.64 27.87 2.42
C LEU A 33 4.26 29.29 2.03
N THR A 34 4.56 29.67 0.79
CA THR A 34 4.06 30.92 0.23
C THR A 34 2.62 30.74 -0.26
N HIS A 35 1.73 31.48 0.40
CA HIS A 35 0.51 32.12 -0.12
C HIS A 35 -0.60 31.21 -0.69
N ALA A 36 -1.53 30.79 0.17
CA ALA A 36 -2.86 31.41 0.28
C ALA A 36 -3.78 30.56 1.19
N ALA A 37 -4.51 31.22 2.10
CA ALA A 37 -5.51 30.70 3.04
C ALA A 37 -4.98 29.95 4.28
N VAL A 38 -4.47 30.72 5.25
CA VAL A 38 -4.40 30.31 6.67
C VAL A 38 -5.32 31.26 7.44
N GLU A 39 -6.52 30.81 7.77
CA GLU A 39 -7.25 31.35 8.92
C GLU A 39 -7.89 30.18 9.70
N ALA A 40 -7.64 30.23 11.01
CA ALA A 40 -8.24 29.45 12.10
C ALA A 40 -8.00 27.92 12.10
N VAL A 41 -6.89 27.50 12.70
CA VAL A 41 -6.81 26.21 13.41
C VAL A 41 -6.64 26.51 14.89
N GLU A 42 -7.77 26.75 15.58
CA GLU A 42 -7.80 26.81 17.03
C GLU A 42 -7.86 25.39 17.60
N SER A 43 -6.80 25.03 18.32
CA SER A 43 -6.77 24.02 19.41
C SER A 43 -7.53 22.70 19.19
N PHE A 44 -6.80 21.67 18.77
CA PHE A 44 -7.26 20.28 18.81
C PHE A 44 -7.31 19.77 20.26
N LYS A 45 -8.49 19.38 20.75
CA LYS A 45 -8.62 18.57 21.97
C LYS A 45 -8.73 17.10 21.60
N VAL A 46 -7.68 16.35 21.88
CA VAL A 46 -7.68 14.89 21.79
C VAL A 46 -8.34 14.34 23.06
N SER A 47 -9.47 13.66 22.93
CA SER A 47 -10.07 12.87 24.01
C SER A 47 -9.50 11.45 23.98
N ALA A 48 -9.21 10.89 25.16
CA ALA A 48 -8.51 9.61 25.35
C ALA A 48 -9.25 8.36 24.81
N ASN A 49 -10.42 8.51 24.18
CA ASN A 49 -11.21 7.42 23.61
C ASN A 49 -11.23 7.39 22.06
N GLY A 50 -10.27 8.04 21.39
CA GLY A 50 -9.97 7.79 19.97
C GLY A 50 -11.05 8.19 18.96
N THR A 51 -12.04 8.99 19.35
CA THR A 51 -13.10 9.47 18.43
C THR A 51 -12.78 10.87 17.93
N PHE A 52 -12.61 11.01 16.61
CA PHE A 52 -12.41 12.29 15.93
C PHE A 52 -13.78 12.84 15.49
N SER A 53 -14.06 14.12 15.72
CA SER A 53 -15.27 14.78 15.22
C SER A 53 -14.90 16.13 14.62
N ILE A 54 -15.26 16.32 13.35
CA ILE A 54 -15.09 17.58 12.61
C ILE A 54 -16.49 18.16 12.43
N ASN A 55 -16.79 19.26 13.11
CA ASN A 55 -18.03 20.01 12.88
C ASN A 55 -17.78 20.97 11.71
N ASN A 56 -18.70 20.98 10.73
CA ASN A 56 -18.79 21.86 9.56
C ASN A 56 -17.95 21.51 8.31
N ALA A 57 -18.28 20.40 7.66
CA ALA A 57 -18.12 20.26 6.20
C ALA A 57 -19.44 19.74 5.59
N PRO A 58 -19.97 20.36 4.51
CA PRO A 58 -21.18 19.86 3.87
C PRO A 58 -20.86 18.55 3.16
N GLY A 59 -21.40 17.44 3.69
CA GLY A 59 -21.44 16.17 2.98
C GLY A 59 -20.16 15.33 3.03
N ASN A 60 -19.39 15.34 4.13
CA ASN A 60 -18.42 14.28 4.39
C ASN A 60 -19.05 13.28 5.36
N GLY A 61 -19.80 12.32 4.81
CA GLY A 61 -19.97 11.04 5.48
C GLY A 61 -18.57 10.55 5.85
N LEU A 62 -18.36 10.30 7.14
CA LEU A 62 -17.13 9.76 7.71
C LEU A 62 -16.63 8.65 6.78
N LEU A 63 -15.63 8.93 5.94
CA LEU A 63 -15.00 7.92 5.12
C LEU A 63 -14.31 7.01 6.12
N ALA A 64 -14.99 5.92 6.49
CA ALA A 64 -14.42 4.86 7.28
C ALA A 64 -13.04 4.59 6.68
N SER A 65 -12.01 4.66 7.51
CA SER A 65 -10.65 4.28 7.13
C SER A 65 -10.75 2.85 6.59
N HIS A 66 -10.82 2.70 5.26
CA HIS A 66 -11.06 1.43 4.58
C HIS A 66 -9.76 0.62 4.58
N HIS A 67 -9.23 0.35 5.77
CA HIS A 67 -8.00 -0.39 6.01
C HIS A 67 -8.32 -1.51 7.01
N ASN A 68 -7.50 -2.55 7.04
CA ASN A 68 -7.59 -3.66 7.97
C ASN A 68 -8.93 -4.43 7.93
N PHE A 69 -9.46 -4.71 6.74
CA PHE A 69 -10.69 -5.52 6.60
C PHE A 69 -10.59 -6.87 7.33
N SER A 70 -9.39 -7.46 7.41
CA SER A 70 -9.14 -8.74 8.09
C SER A 70 -9.54 -8.75 9.57
N LYS A 71 -9.67 -7.58 10.22
CA LYS A 71 -10.09 -7.48 11.62
C LYS A 71 -11.56 -7.79 11.84
N THR A 72 -12.38 -7.65 10.80
CA THR A 72 -13.84 -7.82 10.86
C THR A 72 -14.35 -8.76 9.77
N CYS A 73 -13.44 -9.38 9.03
CA CYS A 73 -13.73 -10.37 8.02
C CYS A 73 -12.92 -11.66 8.26
N THR A 74 -13.51 -12.81 7.95
CA THR A 74 -12.89 -14.15 8.01
C THR A 74 -13.03 -14.86 6.66
N ASN A 75 -12.53 -16.09 6.56
CA ASN A 75 -12.63 -16.92 5.36
C ASN A 75 -12.18 -16.17 4.10
N ILE A 76 -10.99 -15.55 4.19
CA ILE A 76 -10.41 -14.74 3.13
C ILE A 76 -9.82 -15.66 2.07
N HIS A 77 -10.29 -15.51 0.85
CA HIS A 77 -9.89 -16.33 -0.29
C HIS A 77 -9.81 -15.47 -1.55
N GLY A 78 -9.10 -15.97 -2.55
CA GLY A 78 -8.95 -15.30 -3.83
C GLY A 78 -8.93 -16.31 -4.96
N ASP A 79 -9.45 -15.90 -6.10
CA ASP A 79 -9.37 -16.70 -7.32
C ASP A 79 -8.05 -16.40 -8.04
N PHE A 80 -7.47 -17.46 -8.60
CA PHE A 80 -6.29 -17.40 -9.46
C PHE A 80 -6.59 -16.80 -10.84
N ILE A 81 -7.85 -16.85 -11.26
CA ILE A 81 -8.28 -16.48 -12.61
C ILE A 81 -8.95 -15.10 -12.62
N ASP A 82 -9.98 -14.88 -11.81
CA ASP A 82 -10.82 -13.68 -11.93
C ASP A 82 -10.30 -12.44 -11.19
N THR A 83 -9.17 -12.52 -10.47
CA THR A 83 -8.66 -11.43 -9.61
C THR A 83 -9.68 -10.93 -8.58
N ILE A 84 -10.58 -11.84 -8.19
CA ILE A 84 -11.62 -11.62 -7.21
C ILE A 84 -11.11 -12.12 -5.85
N VAL A 85 -11.28 -11.30 -4.83
CA VAL A 85 -11.18 -11.71 -3.43
C VAL A 85 -12.57 -11.90 -2.88
N TRP A 86 -12.76 -12.88 -2.02
CA TRP A 86 -13.94 -12.98 -1.19
C TRP A 86 -13.61 -13.22 0.27
N ALA A 87 -14.47 -12.69 1.13
CA ALA A 87 -14.37 -12.84 2.57
C ALA A 87 -15.77 -12.77 3.19
N CYS A 88 -15.91 -13.37 4.35
CA CYS A 88 -17.07 -13.24 5.21
C CYS A 88 -16.89 -12.05 6.13
N CYS A 89 -17.67 -10.99 5.96
CA CYS A 89 -17.51 -9.75 6.70
C CYS A 89 -18.70 -9.50 7.62
N SER A 90 -18.39 -9.09 8.84
CA SER A 90 -19.39 -8.70 9.84
C SER A 90 -19.90 -7.28 9.58
N ASN A 91 -21.19 -7.06 9.78
CA ASN A 91 -21.78 -5.73 9.82
C ASN A 91 -21.96 -5.23 11.28
N MET A 92 -22.43 -4.00 11.45
CA MET A 92 -22.61 -3.40 12.77
C MET A 92 -23.67 -4.09 13.64
N ASN A 93 -24.55 -4.89 13.02
CA ASN A 93 -25.58 -5.66 13.73
C ASN A 93 -25.09 -7.06 14.12
N GLY A 94 -23.81 -7.38 13.86
CA GLY A 94 -23.22 -8.70 14.13
C GLY A 94 -23.57 -9.78 13.10
N ALA A 95 -24.32 -9.44 12.05
CA ALA A 95 -24.60 -10.37 10.96
C ALA A 95 -23.40 -10.45 10.02
N TRP A 96 -23.19 -11.63 9.43
CA TRP A 96 -22.08 -11.93 8.55
C TRP A 96 -22.58 -12.12 7.13
N SER A 97 -21.86 -11.55 6.17
CA SER A 97 -22.18 -11.68 4.75
C SER A 97 -20.94 -12.01 3.95
N GLN A 98 -21.07 -12.94 3.02
CA GLN A 98 -20.02 -13.23 2.07
C GLN A 98 -19.98 -12.13 1.00
N ASN A 99 -18.79 -11.59 0.78
CA ASN A 99 -18.55 -10.52 -0.17
C ASN A 99 -17.57 -10.96 -1.22
N ARG A 100 -17.80 -10.59 -2.46
CA ARG A 100 -16.87 -10.74 -3.58
C ARG A 100 -16.46 -9.36 -4.06
N PHE A 101 -15.17 -9.16 -4.30
CA PHE A 101 -14.61 -7.89 -4.71
C PHE A 101 -13.54 -8.09 -5.79
N ARG A 102 -13.65 -7.41 -6.93
CA ARG A 102 -12.59 -7.40 -7.95
C ARG A 102 -11.48 -6.44 -7.51
N LEU A 103 -10.34 -7.00 -7.13
CA LEU A 103 -9.17 -6.22 -6.70
C LEU A 103 -8.68 -5.25 -7.76
N GLY A 104 -9.00 -5.53 -9.02
CA GLY A 104 -8.73 -4.67 -10.13
C GLY A 104 -9.21 -3.22 -9.99
N GLN A 105 -10.27 -3.00 -9.21
CA GLN A 105 -10.78 -1.66 -8.94
C GLN A 105 -9.85 -0.85 -8.01
N CYS A 106 -8.90 -1.52 -7.36
CA CYS A 106 -8.05 -0.93 -6.32
C CYS A 106 -6.56 -1.30 -6.41
N LEU A 107 -6.15 -2.12 -7.39
CA LEU A 107 -4.76 -2.49 -7.63
C LEU A 107 -4.32 -2.09 -9.03
N GLU A 108 -3.16 -1.44 -9.11
CA GLU A 108 -2.44 -1.08 -10.33
C GLU A 108 -1.12 -1.86 -10.38
N ASN A 109 -0.71 -2.28 -11.57
CA ASN A 109 0.67 -2.68 -11.82
C ASN A 109 1.50 -1.44 -12.18
N ARG A 110 2.34 -0.99 -11.27
CA ARG A 110 3.27 0.11 -11.50
C ARG A 110 4.67 -0.43 -11.76
N ARG A 111 4.99 -0.62 -13.04
CA ARG A 111 6.31 -1.07 -13.51
C ARG A 111 6.77 -2.40 -12.89
N GLY A 112 5.86 -3.37 -12.77
CA GLY A 112 6.12 -4.70 -12.23
C GLY A 112 5.82 -4.83 -10.73
N LYS A 113 5.39 -3.75 -10.07
CA LYS A 113 5.03 -3.73 -8.64
C LYS A 113 3.54 -3.47 -8.47
N LEU A 114 2.87 -4.28 -7.66
CA LEU A 114 1.50 -4.00 -7.23
C LEU A 114 1.47 -2.77 -6.31
N VAL A 115 0.57 -1.84 -6.61
CA VAL A 115 0.33 -0.67 -5.77
C VAL A 115 -1.17 -0.44 -5.63
N ALA A 116 -1.57 0.03 -4.44
CA ALA A 116 -2.94 0.40 -4.18
C ALA A 116 -3.31 1.67 -4.96
N ARG A 117 -4.30 1.58 -5.84
CA ARG A 117 -4.76 2.66 -6.70
C ARG A 117 -6.18 2.41 -7.18
N ARG A 118 -7.06 3.40 -7.02
CA ARG A 118 -8.40 3.40 -7.63
C ARG A 118 -8.31 3.20 -9.15
N ASP A 119 -9.16 2.32 -9.67
CA ASP A 119 -9.24 1.95 -11.10
C ASP A 119 -7.90 1.46 -11.67
N GLY A 120 -7.11 0.73 -10.87
CA GLY A 120 -5.74 0.38 -11.24
C GLY A 120 -5.60 -0.65 -12.35
N ARG A 121 -6.58 -1.54 -12.53
CA ARG A 121 -6.65 -2.52 -13.62
C ARG A 121 -5.43 -3.44 -13.80
N PHE A 122 -4.77 -3.82 -12.70
CA PHE A 122 -3.54 -4.61 -12.75
C PHE A 122 -3.66 -5.91 -13.57
N TRP A 123 -4.84 -6.56 -13.58
CA TRP A 123 -5.13 -7.81 -14.29
C TRP A 123 -4.80 -7.77 -15.79
N ARG A 124 -4.69 -6.58 -16.39
CA ARG A 124 -4.28 -6.42 -17.80
C ARG A 124 -2.80 -6.76 -18.05
N THR A 125 -1.98 -6.74 -17.01
CA THR A 125 -0.52 -6.84 -17.11
C THR A 125 0.10 -7.72 -16.02
N CYS A 126 -0.74 -8.41 -15.25
CA CYS A 126 -0.32 -9.34 -14.22
C CYS A 126 -1.05 -10.66 -14.41
N GLN A 127 -0.43 -11.74 -13.94
CA GLN A 127 -0.90 -13.11 -14.03
C GLN A 127 -0.46 -13.90 -12.80
N ASP A 128 -0.98 -15.10 -12.65
CA ASP A 128 -0.67 -16.02 -11.54
C ASP A 128 -0.85 -15.33 -10.18
N CYS A 129 -2.00 -14.69 -10.03
CA CYS A 129 -2.34 -13.88 -8.87
C CYS A 129 -3.09 -14.69 -7.82
N GLY A 130 -2.91 -14.43 -6.55
CA GLY A 130 -3.63 -15.13 -5.48
C GLY A 130 -2.96 -15.03 -4.12
N PHE A 131 -3.61 -15.60 -3.11
CA PHE A 131 -3.01 -15.82 -1.79
C PHE A 131 -2.11 -17.05 -1.86
N LYS A 132 -0.81 -16.83 -2.00
CA LYS A 132 0.18 -17.92 -2.15
C LYS A 132 0.78 -18.37 -0.81
N ASP A 133 0.69 -17.53 0.21
CA ASP A 133 1.24 -17.78 1.53
C ASP A 133 0.13 -18.08 2.55
N PRO A 134 0.01 -19.31 3.06
CA PRO A 134 -1.03 -19.68 4.01
C PRO A 134 -0.90 -19.00 5.37
N TYR A 135 0.28 -18.45 5.72
CA TYR A 135 0.51 -17.75 6.97
C TYR A 135 0.25 -16.24 6.88
N ARG A 136 0.12 -15.70 5.66
CA ARG A 136 -0.15 -14.28 5.40
C ARG A 136 -1.47 -14.13 4.64
N ALA A 137 -2.58 -14.32 5.36
CA ALA A 137 -3.94 -14.36 4.80
C ALA A 137 -4.38 -13.11 4.01
N THR A 138 -3.71 -11.97 4.18
CA THR A 138 -3.99 -10.71 3.46
C THR A 138 -2.94 -10.36 2.40
N MET A 139 -1.87 -11.16 2.29
CA MET A 139 -0.82 -10.93 1.31
C MET A 139 -1.23 -11.48 -0.05
N TYR A 140 -1.48 -10.57 -0.99
CA TYR A 140 -1.86 -10.92 -2.34
C TYR A 140 -0.62 -10.86 -3.24
N SER A 141 -0.31 -11.98 -3.89
CA SER A 141 0.90 -12.14 -4.69
C SER A 141 0.56 -12.33 -6.16
N CYS A 142 1.30 -11.69 -7.05
CA CYS A 142 1.14 -11.75 -8.51
C CYS A 142 2.48 -11.82 -9.22
N ARG A 143 2.44 -12.19 -10.49
CA ARG A 143 3.53 -11.95 -11.44
C ARG A 143 3.14 -10.84 -12.41
N CYS A 144 3.90 -9.76 -12.46
CA CYS A 144 3.53 -8.56 -13.22
C CYS A 144 4.59 -8.17 -14.25
N TRP A 145 4.15 -7.69 -15.41
CA TRP A 145 5.05 -7.18 -16.43
C TRP A 145 5.64 -5.84 -16.00
N PRO A 146 6.98 -5.70 -15.94
CA PRO A 146 7.61 -4.41 -15.72
C PRO A 146 7.55 -3.56 -16.99
N LYS A 147 7.92 -2.28 -16.86
CA LYS A 147 8.14 -1.44 -18.04
C LYS A 147 9.32 -2.03 -18.84
N PRO A 148 9.17 -2.26 -20.17
CA PRO A 148 10.28 -2.73 -20.99
C PRO A 148 11.50 -1.80 -20.86
N THR A 149 12.68 -2.39 -20.71
CA THR A 149 13.95 -1.66 -20.62
C THR A 149 14.86 -2.17 -21.72
N ALA A 150 15.46 -1.26 -22.50
CA ALA A 150 16.31 -1.64 -23.63
C ALA A 150 17.49 -2.50 -23.16
N GLY A 151 17.75 -3.58 -23.90
CA GLY A 151 18.84 -4.52 -23.56
C GLY A 151 18.55 -5.46 -22.40
N VAL A 152 17.35 -5.42 -21.81
CA VAL A 152 16.94 -6.33 -20.73
C VAL A 152 15.80 -7.22 -21.24
N GLU A 153 15.91 -8.52 -21.00
CA GLU A 153 14.83 -9.47 -21.29
C GLU A 153 13.55 -9.05 -20.56
N HIS A 154 12.48 -8.87 -21.33
CA HIS A 154 11.18 -8.53 -20.75
C HIS A 154 10.57 -9.80 -20.17
N LYS A 155 10.59 -9.91 -18.85
CA LYS A 155 10.01 -11.03 -18.10
C LYS A 155 9.12 -10.54 -16.98
N LEU A 156 8.19 -11.40 -16.57
CA LEU A 156 7.37 -11.18 -15.39
C LEU A 156 8.21 -11.14 -14.12
N VAL A 157 7.81 -10.30 -13.19
CA VAL A 157 8.45 -10.16 -11.88
C VAL A 157 7.41 -10.47 -10.79
N ASP A 158 7.82 -11.23 -9.77
CA ASP A 158 6.99 -11.48 -8.60
C ASP A 158 6.82 -10.20 -7.79
N THR A 159 5.60 -9.95 -7.34
CA THR A 159 5.26 -8.82 -6.48
C THR A 159 4.14 -9.21 -5.53
N GLU A 160 4.18 -8.62 -4.34
CA GLU A 160 3.16 -8.83 -3.32
C GLU A 160 2.64 -7.50 -2.79
N ILE A 161 1.42 -7.50 -2.26
CA ILE A 161 0.84 -6.38 -1.54
C ILE A 161 -0.06 -6.88 -0.42
N ASP A 162 0.03 -6.24 0.74
CA ASP A 162 -0.88 -6.49 1.85
C ASP A 162 -2.19 -5.72 1.64
N LEU A 163 -3.28 -6.45 1.48
CA LEU A 163 -4.60 -5.87 1.22
C LEU A 163 -5.14 -5.07 2.41
N ASP A 164 -4.72 -5.36 3.64
CA ASP A 164 -5.13 -4.58 4.82
C ASP A 164 -4.65 -3.13 4.75
N THR A 165 -3.62 -2.84 3.95
CA THR A 165 -3.12 -1.48 3.77
C THR A 165 -4.05 -0.56 2.99
N PHE A 166 -5.11 -1.06 2.34
CA PHE A 166 -6.05 -0.24 1.54
C PHE A 166 -7.47 -0.78 1.39
N MET A 167 -7.73 -2.03 1.82
CA MET A 167 -9.07 -2.61 1.86
C MET A 167 -9.66 -2.57 3.25
N GLY A 168 -10.95 -2.24 3.33
CA GLY A 168 -11.73 -2.21 4.54
C GLY A 168 -13.03 -2.97 4.39
N ASN A 169 -13.73 -3.07 5.52
CA ASN A 169 -15.09 -3.55 5.63
C ASN A 169 -16.00 -2.36 5.94
N ASP A 170 -16.97 -2.08 5.07
CA ASP A 170 -17.94 -1.01 5.24
C ASP A 170 -19.34 -1.62 5.39
N GLN A 171 -19.79 -1.74 6.64
CA GLN A 171 -21.08 -2.32 7.03
C GLN A 171 -21.32 -3.74 6.48
N GLY A 172 -20.27 -4.57 6.47
CA GLY A 172 -20.33 -5.91 5.94
C GLY A 172 -20.07 -5.98 4.43
N GLU A 173 -19.62 -4.90 3.78
CA GLU A 173 -19.21 -4.90 2.36
C GLU A 173 -17.69 -4.64 2.22
N LEU A 174 -16.99 -5.45 1.41
CA LEU A 174 -15.60 -5.16 1.07
C LEU A 174 -15.50 -3.86 0.27
N ALA A 175 -14.59 -2.99 0.68
CA ALA A 175 -14.45 -1.66 0.11
C ALA A 175 -13.00 -1.19 0.02
N CYS A 176 -12.72 -0.34 -0.97
CA CYS A 176 -11.46 0.40 -1.06
C CYS A 176 -11.66 1.66 -1.88
N PHE A 177 -11.05 2.76 -1.47
CA PHE A 177 -11.18 4.07 -2.16
C PHE A 177 -12.64 4.47 -2.46
N GLY A 178 -13.57 4.20 -1.55
CA GLY A 178 -15.02 4.47 -1.73
C GLY A 178 -15.71 3.61 -2.79
N VAL A 179 -15.04 2.60 -3.33
CA VAL A 179 -15.60 1.60 -4.24
C VAL A 179 -16.09 0.42 -3.42
N LYS A 180 -17.31 -0.04 -3.71
CA LYS A 180 -17.94 -1.24 -3.14
C LYS A 180 -18.54 -2.08 -4.25
N GLU A 181 -18.50 -3.40 -4.14
CA GLU A 181 -19.21 -4.28 -5.07
C GLU A 181 -20.52 -4.79 -4.45
N ARG A 182 -21.64 -4.49 -5.12
CA ARG A 182 -22.97 -4.99 -4.75
C ARG A 182 -23.25 -6.39 -5.32
N ARG A 183 -22.41 -7.38 -5.01
CA ARG A 183 -22.66 -8.77 -5.43
C ARG A 183 -23.11 -9.63 -4.24
N ARG A 184 -24.42 -9.90 -4.21
CA ARG A 184 -25.23 -10.72 -3.29
C ARG A 184 -24.45 -11.56 -2.26
N ASN A 185 -24.41 -11.03 -1.05
CA ASN A 185 -24.98 -11.52 0.22
C ASN A 185 -25.52 -12.97 0.21
N GLU A 186 -24.63 -13.93 0.28
CA GLU A 186 -24.96 -15.19 0.96
C GLU A 186 -24.60 -15.00 2.44
N GLU A 187 -25.52 -15.38 3.33
CA GLU A 187 -25.17 -15.50 4.74
C GLU A 187 -24.02 -16.49 4.86
N CYS A 188 -23.04 -16.15 5.68
CA CYS A 188 -21.96 -17.06 5.98
C CYS A 188 -21.65 -17.01 7.47
N GLN A 189 -20.88 -17.99 7.93
CA GLN A 189 -20.43 -18.08 9.30
C GLN A 189 -18.94 -17.72 9.37
N PRO A 190 -18.51 -17.11 10.49
CA PRO A 190 -17.12 -16.73 10.69
C PRO A 190 -16.17 -17.93 10.62
#